data_AF-A0A1Q3AW22-F1
#
_entry.id   AF-A0A1Q3AW22-F1
#
_cell.length_a   1.000
_cell.length_b   1.000
_cell.length_c   1.000
_cell.angle_alpha   90.00
_cell.angle_beta   90.00
_cell.angle_gamma   90.00
#
_symmetry.space_group_name_H-M   'P 1'
#
loop_
_entity.id
_entity.type
_entity.pdbx_description
1 polymer ?
#
loop_
_entity_poly.entity_id
_entity_poly.type
_entity_poly.pdbx_seq_one_letter_code
_entity_poly.pdbx_strand_id
1 'polypeptide(L)'
;MTFLVVDTPSPYNAIIGRPGMNLMEAIVSTRHLLMKFPTRFGVGEARGDQQAARQCYKTAVADCGKDKVLPIANVELRGDVEPERPQPVEDVIQVSLEAGSSERVFQVGS
;
A
#
# COMPACT_ATOMS: atom_id res chain seq x y z
N MET A 1 -15.61 -11.65 12.48
CA MET A 1 -15.08 -11.45 11.11
C MET A 1 -15.59 -12.56 10.23
N THR A 2 -16.07 -12.25 9.04
CA THR A 2 -16.59 -13.22 8.06
C THR A 2 -15.67 -13.25 6.85
N PHE A 3 -15.42 -14.43 6.29
CA PHE A 3 -14.53 -14.62 5.15
C PHE A 3 -15.27 -15.33 4.01
N LEU A 4 -14.96 -14.94 2.78
CA LEU A 4 -15.31 -15.72 1.59
C LEU A 4 -14.19 -16.73 1.33
N VAL A 5 -14.53 -18.01 1.28
CA VAL A 5 -13.59 -19.06 0.89
C VAL A 5 -13.75 -19.30 -0.61
N VAL A 6 -12.66 -19.18 -1.35
CA VAL A 6 -12.61 -19.41 -2.79
C VAL A 6 -11.66 -20.56 -3.05
N ASP A 7 -12.17 -21.63 -3.63
CA ASP A 7 -11.36 -22.78 -4.04
C ASP A 7 -10.81 -22.53 -5.46
N THR A 8 -9.69 -21.81 -5.52
CA THR A 8 -9.00 -21.50 -6.77
C THR A 8 -7.49 -21.55 -6.57
N PRO A 9 -6.71 -22.00 -7.57
CA PRO A 9 -5.27 -21.82 -7.56
C PRO A 9 -4.93 -20.32 -7.44
N SER A 10 -4.27 -19.95 -6.35
CA SER A 10 -3.91 -18.57 -6.03
C SER A 10 -2.53 -18.55 -5.39
N PRO A 11 -1.67 -17.54 -5.71
CA PRO A 11 -0.41 -17.35 -4.99
C PRO A 11 -0.63 -16.82 -3.56
N TYR A 12 -1.86 -16.43 -3.22
CA TYR A 12 -2.23 -15.89 -1.91
C TYR A 12 -3.14 -16.85 -1.15
N ASN A 13 -2.80 -17.12 0.11
CA ASN A 13 -3.61 -17.93 1.03
C ASN A 13 -4.80 -17.15 1.61
N ALA A 14 -4.69 -15.82 1.73
CA ALA A 14 -5.73 -14.94 2.22
C ALA A 14 -5.54 -13.51 1.69
N ILE A 15 -6.65 -12.82 1.42
CA ILE A 15 -6.66 -11.40 1.05
C ILE A 15 -7.47 -10.67 2.10
N ILE A 16 -6.82 -9.79 2.86
CA ILE A 16 -7.45 -9.01 3.92
C ILE A 16 -7.59 -7.58 3.43
N GLY A 17 -8.84 -7.19 3.12
CA GLY A 17 -9.15 -5.82 2.73
C GLY A 17 -9.09 -4.84 3.90
N ARG A 18 -9.21 -3.54 3.59
CA ARG A 18 -9.29 -2.45 4.57
C ARG A 18 -10.35 -2.68 5.67
N PRO A 19 -11.59 -3.14 5.37
CA PRO A 19 -12.57 -3.39 6.42
C PRO A 19 -12.08 -4.41 7.46
N GLY A 20 -11.40 -5.47 7.02
CA GLY A 20 -10.82 -6.48 7.90
C GLY A 20 -9.68 -5.94 8.76
N MET A 21 -8.77 -5.17 8.15
CA MET A 21 -7.68 -4.52 8.89
C MET A 21 -8.20 -3.53 9.93
N ASN A 22 -9.21 -2.72 9.60
CA ASN A 22 -9.83 -1.77 10.53
C ASN A 22 -10.52 -2.49 11.70
N LEU A 23 -11.23 -3.59 11.42
CA LEU A 23 -11.87 -4.40 12.46
C LEU A 23 -10.85 -5.02 13.42
N MET A 24 -9.66 -5.36 12.93
CA MET A 24 -8.56 -5.88 13.74
C MET A 24 -7.73 -4.76 14.38
N GLU A 25 -8.05 -3.48 14.18
CA GLU A 25 -7.23 -2.34 14.60
C GLU A 25 -5.76 -2.49 14.16
N ALA A 26 -5.58 -3.04 12.95
CA ALA A 26 -4.28 -3.46 12.48
C ALA A 26 -3.46 -2.29 11.94
N ILE A 27 -2.17 -2.28 12.29
CA ILE A 27 -1.17 -1.34 11.78
C ILE A 27 -0.22 -2.11 10.86
N VAL A 28 -0.11 -1.68 9.60
CA VAL A 28 0.73 -2.32 8.60
C VAL A 28 1.91 -1.43 8.25
N SER A 29 3.11 -2.00 8.29
CA SER A 29 4.33 -1.39 7.78
C SER A 29 4.79 -2.16 6.54
N THR A 30 4.58 -1.56 5.36
CA THR A 30 5.01 -2.12 4.07
C THR A 30 6.52 -2.28 4.00
N ARG A 31 7.28 -1.28 4.47
CA ARG A 31 8.75 -1.31 4.50
C ARG A 31 9.31 -2.52 5.27
N HIS A 32 8.67 -2.87 6.38
CA HIS A 32 9.14 -3.97 7.25
C HIS A 32 8.42 -5.28 6.96
N LEU A 33 7.43 -5.28 6.06
CA LEU A 33 6.47 -6.37 5.84
C LEU A 33 5.90 -6.89 7.15
N LEU A 34 5.46 -5.98 8.02
CA LEU A 34 4.98 -6.31 9.35
C LEU A 34 3.58 -5.75 9.55
N MET A 35 2.67 -6.59 10.03
CA MET A 35 1.35 -6.20 10.49
C MET A 35 1.25 -6.46 11.99
N LYS A 36 0.81 -5.44 12.74
CA LYS A 36 0.54 -5.51 14.18
C LYS A 36 -0.95 -5.39 14.43
N PHE A 37 -1.47 -6.09 15.42
CA PHE A 37 -2.87 -6.00 15.83
C PHE A 37 -3.02 -6.35 17.32
N PRO A 38 -3.97 -5.75 18.05
CA PRO A 38 -4.28 -6.15 19.42
C PRO A 38 -4.75 -7.60 19.52
N THR A 39 -4.38 -8.24 20.62
CA THR A 39 -4.83 -9.56 21.03
C THR A 39 -5.10 -9.53 22.54
N ARG A 40 -5.81 -10.55 23.05
CA ARG A 40 -6.07 -10.70 24.50
C ARG A 40 -4.81 -10.77 25.37
N PHE A 41 -3.64 -11.01 24.78
CA PHE A 41 -2.36 -11.16 25.49
C PHE A 41 -1.33 -10.08 25.11
N GLY A 42 -1.76 -8.99 24.48
CA GLY A 42 -0.88 -7.92 24.00
C GLY A 42 -0.92 -7.79 22.48
N VAL A 43 0.21 -7.46 21.85
CA VAL A 43 0.26 -7.20 20.40
C VAL A 43 0.64 -8.47 19.63
N GLY A 44 -0.25 -8.88 18.73
CA GLY A 44 0.02 -9.90 17.72
C GLY A 44 0.79 -9.32 16.56
N GLU A 45 1.66 -10.13 15.96
CA GLU A 45 2.53 -9.73 14.85
C GLU A 45 2.46 -10.77 13.72
N ALA A 46 2.16 -10.33 12.51
CA ALA A 46 2.32 -11.10 11.28
C ALA A 46 3.48 -10.51 10.47
N ARG A 47 4.55 -11.30 10.28
CA ARG A 47 5.75 -10.92 9.53
C ARG A 47 5.77 -11.60 8.17
N GLY A 48 6.00 -10.81 7.13
CA GLY A 48 6.37 -11.30 5.81
C GLY A 48 7.87 -11.60 5.71
N ASP A 49 8.22 -12.48 4.78
CA ASP A 49 9.61 -12.77 4.44
C ASP A 49 10.16 -11.68 3.50
N GLN A 50 11.07 -10.85 4.03
CA GLN A 50 11.69 -9.78 3.27
C GLN A 50 12.63 -10.29 2.17
N GLN A 51 13.27 -11.44 2.34
CA GLN A 51 14.15 -12.01 1.33
C GLN A 51 13.32 -12.51 0.16
N ALA A 52 12.27 -13.29 0.44
CA ALA A 52 11.34 -13.76 -0.58
C ALA A 52 10.70 -12.58 -1.32
N ALA A 53 10.20 -11.57 -0.60
CA ALA A 53 9.59 -10.39 -1.22
C ALA A 53 10.56 -9.62 -2.14
N ARG A 54 11.82 -9.43 -1.71
CA ARG A 54 12.86 -8.81 -2.55
C ARG A 54 13.16 -9.65 -3.78
N GLN A 55 13.20 -10.97 -3.65
CA GLN A 55 13.45 -11.87 -4.77
C GLN A 55 12.29 -11.82 -5.77
N CYS A 56 11.04 -11.89 -5.30
CA CYS A 56 9.85 -11.75 -6.13
C CYS A 56 9.86 -10.41 -6.89
N TYR A 57 10.19 -9.31 -6.22
CA TYR A 57 10.30 -8.00 -6.87
C TYR A 57 11.36 -8.00 -7.98
N LYS A 58 12.56 -8.52 -7.71
CA LYS A 58 13.63 -8.62 -8.71
C LYS A 58 13.20 -9.45 -9.91
N THR A 59 12.57 -10.60 -9.67
CA THR A 59 12.07 -11.48 -10.73
C THR A 59 10.98 -10.79 -11.54
N ALA A 60 10.01 -10.15 -10.90
CA ALA A 60 8.93 -9.43 -11.59
C ALA A 60 9.46 -8.29 -12.47
N VAL A 61 10.43 -7.51 -11.98
CA VAL A 61 11.05 -6.42 -12.75
C VAL A 61 11.93 -6.96 -13.88
N ALA A 62 12.63 -8.08 -13.67
CA ALA A 62 13.45 -8.71 -14.70
C ALA A 62 12.62 -9.40 -15.79
N ASP A 63 11.42 -9.87 -15.47
CA ASP A 63 10.52 -10.58 -16.39
C ASP A 63 9.60 -9.63 -17.19
N CYS A 64 9.78 -8.31 -17.07
CA CYS A 64 9.13 -7.26 -17.88
C CYS A 64 9.41 -7.35 -19.41
N GLY A 65 10.01 -8.45 -19.90
CA GLY A 65 10.16 -8.75 -21.32
C GLY A 65 9.19 -9.81 -21.87
N LYS A 66 8.26 -10.34 -21.07
CA LYS A 66 7.33 -11.39 -21.53
C LYS A 66 5.91 -11.09 -21.07
N ASP A 67 5.05 -10.81 -22.04
CA ASP A 67 3.62 -10.52 -21.93
C ASP A 67 2.84 -11.55 -21.09
N LYS A 68 2.87 -11.41 -19.77
CA LYS A 68 1.98 -12.15 -18.86
C LYS A 68 1.35 -11.17 -17.87
N VAL A 69 0.57 -10.25 -18.42
CA VAL A 69 -0.45 -9.54 -17.67
C VAL A 69 -1.47 -10.59 -17.22
N LEU A 70 -1.56 -10.85 -15.91
CA LEU A 70 -2.74 -11.50 -15.36
C LEU A 70 -3.84 -10.44 -15.40
N PRO A 71 -4.87 -10.54 -16.26
CA PRO A 71 -5.93 -9.56 -16.26
C PRO A 71 -6.68 -9.74 -14.94
N ILE A 72 -6.51 -8.79 -14.03
CA ILE A 72 -7.50 -8.60 -12.98
C ILE A 72 -8.70 -8.06 -13.73
N ALA A 73 -9.62 -8.95 -14.12
CA ALA A 73 -10.90 -8.56 -14.66
C ALA A 73 -11.51 -7.57 -13.66
N ASN A 74 -11.73 -6.33 -14.13
CA ASN A 74 -12.29 -5.18 -13.41
C ASN A 74 -11.29 -4.19 -12.79
N VAL A 75 -10.00 -4.26 -13.09
CA VAL A 75 -9.11 -3.10 -12.90
C VAL A 75 -8.89 -2.43 -14.24
N GLU A 76 -9.56 -1.29 -14.45
CA GLU A 76 -9.15 -0.33 -15.47
C GLU A 76 -7.79 0.22 -15.04
N LEU A 77 -6.72 -0.42 -15.52
CA LEU A 77 -5.41 0.19 -15.54
C LEU A 77 -5.55 1.40 -16.44
N ARG A 78 -5.75 2.59 -15.87
CA ARG A 78 -5.53 3.84 -16.61
C ARG A 78 -4.12 3.70 -17.16
N GLY A 79 -4.00 3.50 -18.48
CA GLY A 79 -2.72 3.54 -19.18
C GLY A 79 -2.02 4.86 -18.87
N ASP A 80 -0.73 4.96 -19.22
CA ASP A 80 0.17 6.09 -18.94
C ASP A 80 -0.46 7.47 -19.19
N VAL A 81 -1.30 7.88 -18.26
CA VAL A 81 -1.72 9.25 -18.04
C VAL A 81 -0.71 9.69 -17.02
N GLU A 82 0.25 10.49 -17.48
CA GLU A 82 0.97 11.40 -16.59
C GLU A 82 -0.07 11.93 -15.60
N PRO A 83 0.02 11.61 -14.31
CA PRO A 83 -0.99 12.02 -13.37
C PRO A 83 -0.96 13.54 -13.38
N GLU A 84 -1.93 14.17 -14.05
CA GLU A 84 -2.19 15.58 -13.85
C GLU A 84 -2.41 15.71 -12.35
N ARG A 85 -1.40 16.24 -11.66
CA ARG A 85 -1.50 16.52 -10.23
C ARG A 85 -2.70 17.45 -10.10
N PRO A 86 -3.80 17.02 -9.46
CA PRO A 86 -4.91 17.91 -9.23
C PRO A 86 -4.35 19.10 -8.48
N GLN A 87 -4.52 20.31 -9.04
CA GLN A 87 -4.17 21.50 -8.30
C GLN A 87 -5.15 21.63 -7.14
N PRO A 88 -4.69 22.09 -5.96
CA PRO A 88 -5.59 22.38 -4.86
C PRO A 88 -6.72 23.30 -5.34
N VAL A 89 -7.96 22.91 -5.04
CA VAL A 89 -9.15 23.73 -5.36
C VAL A 89 -9.31 24.86 -4.33
N GLU A 90 -8.70 24.69 -3.15
CA GLU A 90 -8.79 25.58 -1.99
C GLU A 90 -7.46 26.30 -1.74
N ASP A 91 -7.54 27.46 -1.08
CA ASP A 91 -6.38 28.24 -0.70
C ASP A 91 -5.48 27.44 0.24
N VAL A 92 -4.19 27.44 -0.09
CA VAL A 92 -3.18 26.67 0.61
C VAL A 92 -2.32 27.58 1.48
N ILE A 93 -2.14 27.21 2.74
CA ILE A 93 -1.22 27.87 3.66
C ILE A 93 0.18 27.26 3.49
N GLN A 94 1.18 28.12 3.29
CA GLN A 94 2.59 27.70 3.32
C GLN A 94 3.10 27.70 4.76
N VAL A 95 3.58 26.56 5.22
CA VAL A 95 4.16 26.40 6.55
C VAL A 95 5.65 26.08 6.40
N SER A 96 6.50 26.90 7.02
CA SER A 96 7.95 26.67 7.04
C SER A 96 8.29 25.44 7.87
N LEU A 97 9.13 24.56 7.30
CA LEU A 97 9.64 23.37 7.98
C LEU A 97 10.69 23.73 9.04
N GLU A 98 11.43 24.80 8.83
CA GLU A 98 12.51 25.26 9.70
C GLU A 98 12.31 26.75 10.02
N ALA A 99 12.40 27.11 11.30
CA ALA A 99 12.27 28.50 11.74
C ALA A 99 13.42 29.34 11.18
N GLY A 100 13.12 30.26 10.28
CA GLY A 100 14.10 31.18 9.67
C GLY A 100 14.58 30.80 8.26
N SER A 101 14.11 29.70 7.67
CA SER A 101 14.35 29.37 6.26
C SER A 101 13.05 29.40 5.46
N SER A 102 13.01 30.23 4.41
CA SER A 102 11.90 30.29 3.45
C SER A 102 12.02 29.27 2.31
N GLU A 103 13.13 28.52 2.25
CA GLU A 103 13.45 27.62 1.14
C GLU A 103 12.76 26.25 1.28
N ARG A 104 12.31 25.90 2.49
CA ARG A 104 11.67 24.62 2.82
C ARG A 104 10.28 24.86 3.41
N VAL A 105 9.25 24.83 2.55
CA VAL A 105 7.84 25.00 2.94
C VAL A 105 7.00 23.79 2.52
N PHE A 106 5.96 23.47 3.31
CA PHE A 106 4.89 22.56 2.91
C PHE A 106 3.56 23.29 2.77
N GLN A 107 2.71 22.75 1.92
CA GLN A 107 1.43 23.30 1.52
C GLN A 107 0.31 22.55 2.22
N VAL A 108 -0.50 23.26 3.01
CA VAL A 108 -1.65 22.72 3.75
C VAL A 108 -2.93 23.33 3.20
N GLY A 109 -3.84 22.48 2.69
CA GLY A 109 -5.20 22.90 2.34
C GLY A 109 -6.01 23.23 3.59
N SER A 110 -6.87 24.23 3.50
CA SER A 110 -7.73 24.69 4.60
C SER A 110 -8.91 23.76 4.89
#